data_AF-A0A839SA86-F1
#
_entry.id   AF-A0A839SA86-F1
#
_cell.length_a   1.000
_cell.length_b   1.000
_cell.length_c   1.000
_cell.angle_alpha   90.00
_cell.angle_beta   90.00
_cell.angle_gamma   90.00
#
_symmetry.space_group_name_H-M   'P 1'
#
loop_
_entity.id
_entity.type
_entity.pdbx_description
1 polymer ?
#
loop_
_entity_poly.entity_id
_entity_poly.type
_entity_poly.pdbx_seq_one_letter_code
_entity_poly.pdbx_strand_id
1 'polypeptide(L)' 'MNTTENANSERHYIIIVIAIIIGLFGVYLRFADFPYNNIVANILLITGVGIALKGVFGILE' A
#
# COMPACT_ATOMS: atom_id res chain seq x y z
N MET A 1 21.53 -13.81 6.58
CA MET A 1 20.92 -13.64 5.24
C MET A 1 21.79 -12.67 4.47
N ASN A 2 22.07 -12.98 3.21
CA ASN A 2 22.77 -12.03 2.34
C ASN A 2 21.80 -10.86 2.11
N THR A 3 22.21 -9.61 2.32
CA THR A 3 21.32 -8.43 2.21
C THR A 3 20.67 -8.33 0.83
N THR A 4 21.38 -8.79 -0.20
CA THR A 4 20.87 -8.89 -1.58
C THR A 4 19.72 -9.89 -1.72
N GLU A 5 19.73 -10.98 -0.95
CA GLU A 5 18.70 -12.03 -1.01
C GLU A 5 17.42 -11.57 -0.29
N ASN A 6 17.55 -10.78 0.79
CA ASN A 6 16.41 -10.18 1.48
C ASN A 6 15.73 -9.12 0.62
N ALA A 7 16.50 -8.18 0.08
CA ALA A 7 15.99 -7.11 -0.78
C ALA A 7 15.24 -7.65 -2.01
N ASN A 8 15.67 -8.81 -2.54
CA ASN A 8 15.07 -9.44 -3.71
C ASN A 8 13.93 -10.43 -3.38
N SER A 9 13.50 -10.50 -2.11
CA SER A 9 12.41 -11.37 -1.70
C SER A 9 11.08 -10.92 -2.33
N GLU A 10 10.43 -11.83 -3.04
CA GLU A 10 9.12 -11.63 -3.69
C GLU A 10 8.06 -11.07 -2.73
N ARG A 11 8.17 -11.40 -1.45
CA ARG A 11 7.27 -10.95 -0.39
C ARG A 11 7.16 -9.43 -0.32
N HIS A 12 8.27 -8.69 -0.49
CA HIS A 12 8.24 -7.23 -0.44
C HIS A 12 7.44 -6.65 -1.61
N TYR A 13 7.64 -7.19 -2.80
CA TYR A 13 6.93 -6.77 -4.00
C TYR A 13 5.43 -7.09 -3.90
N ILE A 14 5.05 -8.25 -3.38
CA ILE A 14 3.64 -8.59 -3.14
C ILE A 14 2.99 -7.60 -2.16
N ILE A 15 3.68 -7.25 -1.06
CA ILE A 15 3.19 -6.26 -0.10
C ILE A 15 2.97 -4.90 -0.77
N ILE A 16 3.93 -4.45 -1.60
CA ILE A 16 3.83 -3.18 -2.33
C ILE A 16 2.67 -3.20 -3.33
N VAL A 17 2.48 -4.30 -4.07
CA VAL A 17 1.36 -4.44 -5.01
C VAL A 17 0.02 -4.36 -4.29
N ILE A 18 -0.14 -5.06 -3.16
CA ILE A 18 -1.35 -4.98 -2.33
C ILE A 18 -1.58 -3.54 -1.85
N ALA A 19 -0.53 -2.86 -1.40
CA ALA A 19 -0.60 -1.46 -0.96
C ALA A 19 -1.07 -0.52 -2.08
N ILE A 20 -0.55 -0.69 -3.30
CA ILE A 20 -0.95 0.08 -4.47
C ILE A 20 -2.42 -0.16 -4.81
N ILE A 21 -2.88 -1.42 -4.79
CA ILE A 21 -4.29 -1.76 -5.06
C ILE A 21 -5.22 -1.05 -4.05
N ILE A 22 -4.87 -1.08 -2.76
CA ILE A 22 -5.63 -0.39 -1.70
C ILE A 22 -5.65 1.12 -1.94
N GLY A 23 -4.51 1.72 -2.28
CA GLY A 23 -4.41 3.15 -2.57
C GLY A 23 -5.23 3.56 -3.80
N LEU A 24 -5.14 2.81 -4.90
CA LEU A 24 -5.93 3.05 -6.11
C LEU A 24 -7.43 2.90 -5.84
N PHE A 25 -7.83 1.92 -5.03
CA PHE A 25 -9.22 1.74 -4.64
C PHE A 25 -9.72 2.92 -3.79
N GLY A 26 -8.91 3.43 -2.86
CA GLY A 26 -9.22 4.65 -2.11
C GLY A 26 -9.38 5.88 -3.00
N VAL A 27 -8.48 6.07 -3.98
CA VAL A 27 -8.58 7.15 -4.97
C VAL A 27 -9.84 7.01 -5.81
N TYR A 28 -10.17 5.80 -6.26
CA TYR A 28 -11.41 5.54 -7.00
C TYR A 28 -12.65 5.90 -6.19
N LEU A 29 -12.75 5.41 -4.95
CA LEU A 29 -13.88 5.69 -4.06
C LEU A 29 -14.03 7.18 -3.72
N ARG A 30 -12.97 7.98 -3.80
CA ARG A 30 -13.05 9.43 -3.59
C ARG A 30 -13.97 10.14 -4.58
N PHE A 31 -14.11 9.58 -5.79
CA PHE A 31 -14.94 10.14 -6.85
C PHE A 31 -16.28 9.41 -7.00
N ALA A 32 -16.51 8.36 -6.22
CA ALA A 32 -17.79 7.67 -6.20
C ALA A 32 -18.81 8.46 -5.37
N ASP A 33 -20.07 8.43 -5.80
CA ASP A 33 -21.16 9.16 -5.16
C ASP A 33 -21.84 8.29 -4.09
N PHE A 34 -21.37 8.41 -2.85
CA PHE A 34 -21.97 7.75 -1.70
C PHE A 34 -21.66 8.50 -0.40
N PRO A 35 -22.49 8.32 0.66
CA PRO A 35 -22.24 8.94 1.96
C PRO A 35 -20.85 8.57 2.50
N TYR A 36 -20.13 9.56 3.01
CA TYR A 36 -18.81 9.38 3.62
C TYR A 36 -17.67 8.96 2.67
N ASN A 37 -17.85 9.09 1.34
CA ASN A 37 -16.83 8.76 0.35
C ASN A 37 -15.43 9.35 0.66
N ASN A 38 -15.38 10.61 1.10
CA ASN A 38 -14.14 11.30 1.47
C ASN A 38 -13.43 10.62 2.65
N ILE A 39 -14.18 10.18 3.67
CA ILE A 39 -13.63 9.54 4.86
C ILE A 39 -13.08 8.16 4.50
N VAL A 40 -13.87 7.36 3.79
CA VAL A 40 -13.47 6.02 3.35
C VAL A 40 -12.24 6.08 2.45
N ALA A 41 -12.22 6.99 1.48
CA ALA A 41 -11.08 7.21 0.60
C ALA A 41 -9.81 7.57 1.36
N ASN A 42 -9.90 8.49 2.33
CA ASN A 42 -8.76 8.91 3.14
C ASN A 42 -8.22 7.78 4.02
N ILE A 43 -9.10 6.96 4.62
CA ILE A 43 -8.68 5.79 5.42
C ILE A 43 -7.92 4.81 4.54
N LEU A 44 -8.45 4.47 3.36
CA LEU A 44 -7.77 3.56 2.43
C LEU A 44 -6.44 4.11 1.96
N LEU A 45 -6.35 5.42 1.69
CA LEU A 45 -5.10 6.08 1.33
C LEU A 45 -4.05 5.98 2.45
N ILE A 46 -4.43 6.30 3.69
CA ILE A 46 -3.53 6.21 4.85
C ILE A 46 -3.07 4.76 5.08
N THR A 47 -3.99 3.80 5.02
CA THR A 47 -3.68 2.38 5.17
C THR A 47 -2.77 1.89 4.04
N GLY A 48 -3.06 2.24 2.80
CA GLY A 48 -2.23 1.90 1.64
C GLY A 48 -0.81 2.45 1.77
N VAL A 49 -0.65 3.71 2.16
CA VAL A 49 0.67 4.31 2.41
C VAL A 49 1.40 3.58 3.54
N GLY A 50 0.73 3.27 4.65
CA GLY A 50 1.34 2.54 5.77
C GLY A 50 1.86 1.16 5.35
N ILE A 51 1.09 0.41 4.56
CA ILE A 51 1.51 -0.91 4.04
C ILE A 51 2.66 -0.76 3.03
N ALA A 52 2.62 0.25 2.15
CA ALA A 52 3.68 0.51 1.19
C ALA A 52 5.00 0.82 1.89
N LEU A 53 4.98 1.68 2.92
CA LEU A 53 6.14 2.00 3.73
C LEU A 53 6.72 0.76 4.41
N LYS A 54 5.88 -0.13 4.93
CA LYS A 54 6.32 -1.42 5.49
C LYS A 54 7.03 -2.29 4.44
N GLY A 55 6.51 -2.32 3.21
CA GLY A 55 7.15 -3.02 2.09
C GLY A 55 8.53 -2.44 1.77
N VAL A 56 8.60 -1.12 1.63
CA VAL A 56 9.85 -0.39 1.32
C VAL A 56 10.89 -0.53 2.41
N PHE A 57 10.54 -0.32 3.68
CA PHE A 57 11.50 -0.47 4.78
C PHE A 57 12.00 -1.90 4.90
N GLY A 58 11.16 -2.90 4.63
CA GLY A 58 11.62 -4.30 4.59
C GLY A 58 12.64 -4.60 3.49
N ILE A 59 12.68 -3.83 2.39
CA ILE A 59 13.71 -3.95 1.35
C ILE A 59 15.03 -3.31 1.80
N LEU A 60 14.95 -2.25 2.61
CA LEU A 60 16.11 -1.47 3.08
C LEU A 60 16.82 -2.11 4.28
N GLU A 61 16.15 -3.01 4.99
CA GLU A 61 16.69 -3.85 6.07
C GLU A 61 17.46 -5.08 5.53
#